data_AF-A0A7J6D7Y0-F1
#
_entry.id   AF-A0A7J6D7Y0-F1
#
_cell.length_a   1.000
_cell.length_b   1.000
_cell.length_c   1.000
_cell.angle_alpha   90.00
_cell.angle_beta   90.00
_cell.angle_gamma   90.00
#
_symmetry.space_group_name_H-M   'P 1'
#
loop_
_entity.id
_entity.type
_entity.pdbx_description
1 polymer ?
#
loop_
_entity_poly.entity_id
_entity_poly.type
_entity_poly.pdbx_seq_one_letter_code
_entity_poly.pdbx_strand_id
1 'polypeptide(L)'
;MVLMVVDHDYGASRTVCVDREQYEGALREIKKLREQLQTFNLHHSFGLKRFASSPEDIRFYTSLLGSVCIWMSPAAVKANLPHDFESIYSDTQVILDCTEIRCQTPSSLLLQSEVFSAYKSHCTFKAMVGMAPHGALTFVSALFEGSMSDREVFRQSGITSLLTPDMAIMVDKGFLVDDLVPGTVHRPAFLSKRAQMSEEDVLKTQSIARLRVHVKRVIRRVKENKLFDTTIPLSIAGSINQFFTVVCLLSNYQNGPLVKKWRYEM
;
A
#
# COMPACT_ATOMS: atom_id res chain seq x y z
N MET A 1 26.22 -6.91 -83.61
CA MET A 1 25.92 -6.62 -82.20
C MET A 1 24.62 -5.82 -82.13
N VAL A 2 23.48 -6.48 -81.96
CA VAL A 2 22.37 -6.04 -81.09
C VAL A 2 21.63 -7.34 -80.73
N LEU A 3 21.77 -7.79 -79.49
CA LEU A 3 20.96 -8.87 -78.92
C LEU A 3 19.53 -8.37 -78.80
N MET A 4 18.56 -9.20 -79.20
CA MET A 4 17.15 -9.00 -78.86
C MET A 4 17.00 -9.02 -77.34
N VAL A 5 16.70 -7.86 -76.75
CA VAL A 5 16.31 -7.76 -75.35
C VAL A 5 14.87 -8.23 -75.28
N VAL A 6 14.65 -9.34 -74.57
CA VAL A 6 13.33 -9.82 -74.18
C VAL A 6 12.76 -8.79 -73.21
N ASP A 7 11.67 -8.11 -73.60
CA ASP A 7 10.89 -7.27 -72.71
C ASP A 7 10.36 -8.14 -71.56
N HIS A 8 11.01 -8.07 -70.41
CA HIS A 8 10.44 -8.51 -69.16
C HIS A 8 9.40 -7.48 -68.74
N ASP A 9 8.14 -7.83 -69.01
CA ASP A 9 6.95 -7.20 -68.46
C ASP A 9 7.09 -7.13 -66.93
N TYR A 10 7.52 -5.98 -66.41
CA TYR A 10 7.48 -5.68 -64.99
C TYR A 10 6.00 -5.55 -64.60
N GLY A 11 5.36 -6.70 -64.37
CA GLY A 11 4.04 -6.76 -63.76
C GLY A 11 4.10 -5.97 -62.46
N ALA A 12 3.48 -4.79 -62.47
CA ALA A 12 3.31 -3.96 -61.30
C ALA A 12 2.72 -4.82 -60.19
N SER A 13 3.46 -4.93 -59.09
CA SER A 13 3.06 -5.73 -57.93
C SER A 13 1.64 -5.33 -57.53
N ARG A 14 0.75 -6.32 -57.48
CA ARG A 14 -0.65 -6.16 -57.06
C ARG A 14 -0.66 -5.33 -55.78
N THR A 15 -1.24 -4.14 -55.87
CA THR A 15 -1.64 -3.38 -54.69
C THR A 15 -2.40 -4.35 -53.79
N VAL A 16 -1.94 -4.55 -52.55
CA VAL A 16 -2.68 -5.33 -51.56
C VAL A 16 -3.91 -4.51 -51.22
N CYS A 17 -4.95 -4.66 -52.04
CA CYS A 17 -6.29 -4.17 -51.74
C CYS A 17 -6.78 -5.03 -50.58
N VAL A 18 -6.47 -4.63 -49.34
CA VAL A 18 -7.23 -5.15 -48.21
C VAL A 18 -8.66 -4.71 -48.49
N ASP A 19 -9.54 -5.68 -48.73
CA ASP A 19 -10.94 -5.42 -49.02
C ASP A 19 -11.48 -4.49 -47.93
N ARG A 20 -11.99 -3.33 -48.33
CA ARG A 20 -12.42 -2.28 -47.40
C ARG A 20 -13.47 -2.84 -46.44
N GLU A 21 -14.30 -3.77 -46.91
CA GLU A 21 -15.26 -4.48 -46.06
C GLU A 21 -14.59 -5.39 -45.03
N GLN A 22 -13.50 -6.08 -45.38
CA GLN A 22 -12.72 -6.87 -44.43
C GLN A 22 -12.02 -5.97 -43.40
N TYR A 23 -11.46 -4.83 -43.81
CA TYR A 23 -10.81 -3.90 -42.89
C TYR A 23 -11.81 -3.27 -41.91
N GLU A 24 -12.97 -2.84 -42.41
CA GLU A 24 -14.05 -2.33 -41.56
C GLU A 24 -14.65 -3.43 -40.67
N GLY A 25 -14.70 -4.68 -41.16
CA GLY A 25 -15.08 -5.86 -40.38
C GLY A 25 -14.13 -6.09 -39.21
N ALA A 26 -12.83 -6.10 -39.47
CA ALA A 26 -11.79 -6.25 -38.45
C ALA A 26 -11.83 -5.10 -37.42
N LEU A 27 -12.07 -3.86 -37.85
CA LEU A 27 -12.22 -2.71 -36.94
C LEU A 27 -13.44 -2.85 -36.02
N ARG A 28 -14.59 -3.30 -36.56
CA ARG A 28 -15.80 -3.57 -35.77
C ARG A 28 -15.55 -4.67 -34.75
N GLU A 29 -14.83 -5.71 -35.14
CA GLU A 29 -14.50 -6.84 -34.26
C GLU A 29 -13.50 -6.44 -33.16
N ILE A 30 -12.46 -5.67 -33.49
CA ILE A 30 -11.53 -5.08 -32.50
C ILE A 30 -12.28 -4.20 -31.51
N LYS A 31 -13.22 -3.36 -31.98
CA LYS A 31 -14.02 -2.50 -31.10
C LYS A 31 -14.89 -3.35 -30.16
N LYS A 32 -15.56 -4.37 -30.69
CA LYS A 32 -16.42 -5.29 -29.91
C LYS A 32 -15.61 -6.09 -28.89
N LEU A 33 -14.43 -6.59 -29.26
CA LEU A 33 -13.52 -7.28 -28.36
C LEU A 33 -12.98 -6.35 -27.27
N ARG A 34 -12.69 -5.09 -27.58
CA ARG A 34 -12.32 -4.08 -26.57
C ARG A 34 -13.46 -3.81 -25.59
N GLU A 35 -14.69 -3.64 -26.07
CA GLU A 35 -15.88 -3.45 -25.23
C GLU A 35 -16.17 -4.68 -24.36
N GLN A 36 -16.03 -5.88 -24.91
CA GLN A 36 -16.17 -7.14 -24.17
C GLN A 36 -15.07 -7.32 -23.14
N LEU A 37 -13.81 -7.00 -23.47
CA LEU A 37 -12.69 -7.03 -22.54
C LEU A 37 -12.90 -6.02 -21.41
N GLN A 38 -13.38 -4.82 -21.71
CA GLN A 38 -13.67 -3.78 -20.74
C GLN A 38 -14.83 -4.21 -19.81
N THR A 39 -15.89 -4.78 -20.36
CA THR A 39 -17.04 -5.32 -19.61
C THR A 39 -16.64 -6.52 -18.75
N PHE A 40 -15.82 -7.41 -19.28
CA PHE A 40 -15.27 -8.55 -18.54
C PHE A 40 -14.34 -8.08 -17.41
N ASN A 41 -13.49 -7.07 -17.67
CA ASN A 41 -12.68 -6.45 -16.62
C ASN A 41 -13.58 -5.83 -15.55
N LEU A 42 -14.64 -5.10 -15.92
CA LEU A 42 -15.63 -4.52 -15.00
C LEU A 42 -16.33 -5.58 -14.14
N HIS A 43 -16.76 -6.70 -14.72
CA HIS A 43 -17.38 -7.82 -13.99
C HIS A 43 -16.40 -8.55 -13.05
N HIS A 44 -15.11 -8.61 -13.41
CA HIS A 44 -14.09 -9.32 -12.63
C HIS A 44 -13.31 -8.40 -11.66
N SER A 45 -13.63 -7.09 -11.65
CA SER A 45 -13.05 -6.04 -10.82
C SER A 45 -14.08 -5.41 -9.89
N PHE A 46 -14.67 -6.20 -8.99
CA PHE A 46 -15.37 -5.62 -7.85
C PHE A 46 -14.36 -5.09 -6.83
N GLY A 47 -14.60 -3.90 -6.26
CA GLY A 47 -13.71 -3.26 -5.28
C GLY A 47 -12.46 -2.62 -5.90
N LEU A 48 -11.35 -2.64 -5.15
CA LEU A 48 -10.10 -1.90 -5.42
C LEU A 48 -9.47 -2.10 -6.82
N LYS A 49 -9.85 -3.14 -7.56
CA LYS A 49 -9.43 -3.36 -8.94
C LYS A 49 -10.03 -2.40 -9.97
N ARG A 50 -11.22 -1.83 -9.72
CA ARG A 50 -11.85 -0.82 -10.60
C ARG A 50 -11.10 0.50 -10.54
N PHE A 51 -10.49 0.81 -9.40
CA PHE A 51 -9.82 2.07 -9.11
C PHE A 51 -8.62 2.34 -10.01
N ALA A 52 -7.93 1.29 -10.47
CA ALA A 52 -6.76 1.43 -11.35
C ALA A 52 -7.11 1.53 -12.84
N SER A 53 -8.40 1.49 -13.20
CA SER A 53 -8.82 1.38 -14.59
C SER A 53 -9.16 2.73 -15.26
N SER A 54 -9.35 3.81 -14.47
CA SER A 54 -9.67 5.15 -14.98
C SER A 54 -9.09 6.25 -14.08
N PRO A 55 -8.43 7.28 -14.67
CA PRO A 55 -8.00 8.48 -13.93
C PRO A 55 -9.14 9.21 -13.22
N GLU A 56 -10.36 9.15 -13.74
CA GLU A 56 -11.56 9.77 -13.16
C GLU A 56 -11.93 9.11 -11.83
N ASP A 57 -11.91 7.77 -11.79
CA ASP A 57 -12.18 7.01 -10.57
C ASP A 57 -11.15 7.34 -9.49
N ILE A 58 -9.86 7.40 -9.83
CA ILE A 58 -8.79 7.79 -8.88
C ILE A 58 -9.10 9.16 -8.27
N ARG A 59 -9.38 10.16 -9.11
CA ARG A 59 -9.69 11.53 -8.65
C ARG A 59 -10.92 11.55 -7.75
N PHE A 60 -11.99 10.84 -8.13
CA PHE A 60 -13.20 10.74 -7.33
C PHE A 60 -12.91 10.16 -5.94
N TYR A 61 -12.23 9.02 -5.86
CA TYR A 61 -11.95 8.37 -4.58
C TYR A 61 -10.92 9.13 -3.74
N THR A 62 -9.89 9.72 -4.35
CA THR A 62 -8.96 10.59 -3.63
C THR A 62 -9.68 11.82 -3.07
N SER A 63 -10.62 12.42 -3.80
CA SER A 63 -11.40 13.55 -3.30
C SER A 63 -12.36 13.14 -2.18
N LEU A 64 -13.12 12.06 -2.39
CA LEU A 64 -14.08 11.55 -1.42
C LEU A 64 -13.41 11.12 -0.11
N LEU A 65 -12.37 10.30 -0.21
CA LEU A 65 -11.68 9.73 0.96
C LEU A 65 -10.63 10.68 1.55
N GLY A 66 -10.02 11.55 0.74
CA GLY A 66 -9.11 12.58 1.22
C GLY A 66 -9.78 13.65 2.08
N SER A 67 -11.11 13.77 1.98
CA SER A 67 -11.92 14.63 2.86
C SER A 67 -12.19 14.01 4.24
N VAL A 68 -11.86 12.72 4.43
CA VAL A 68 -12.10 12.01 5.69
C VAL A 68 -10.90 12.22 6.61
N CYS A 69 -11.12 12.89 7.74
CA CYS A 69 -10.14 12.92 8.82
C CYS A 69 -10.11 11.55 9.51
N ILE A 70 -9.05 10.77 9.25
CA ILE A 70 -8.86 9.46 9.88
C ILE A 70 -8.10 9.51 11.21
N TRP A 71 -7.46 10.64 11.52
CA TRP A 71 -6.77 10.80 12.79
C TRP A 71 -7.81 10.92 13.92
N MET A 72 -7.68 10.08 14.94
CA MET A 72 -8.62 10.03 16.06
C MET A 72 -8.12 10.85 17.23
N SER A 73 -9.05 11.47 17.97
CA SER A 73 -8.70 12.15 19.23
C SER A 73 -8.28 11.13 20.30
N PRO A 74 -7.46 11.52 21.29
CA PRO A 74 -7.10 10.65 22.42
C PRO A 74 -8.32 10.07 23.14
N ALA A 75 -9.38 10.87 23.29
CA ALA A 75 -10.63 10.42 23.89
C ALA A 75 -11.31 9.31 23.09
N ALA A 76 -11.33 9.42 21.75
CA ALA A 76 -11.92 8.40 20.88
C ALA A 76 -11.10 7.10 20.86
N VAL A 77 -9.77 7.20 20.89
CA VAL A 77 -8.88 6.03 21.01
C VAL A 77 -9.09 5.35 22.34
N LYS A 78 -9.11 6.12 23.44
CA LYS A 78 -9.30 5.61 24.80
C LYS A 78 -10.67 4.95 25.00
N ALA A 79 -11.73 5.49 24.40
CA ALA A 79 -13.07 4.93 24.48
C ALA A 79 -13.19 3.53 23.85
N ASN A 80 -12.34 3.22 22.87
CA ASN A 80 -12.32 1.94 22.18
C ASN A 80 -11.08 1.11 22.53
N LEU A 81 -10.33 1.47 23.58
CA LEU A 81 -9.06 0.85 23.89
C LEU A 81 -9.27 -0.62 24.30
N PRO A 82 -8.62 -1.59 23.64
CA PRO A 82 -8.76 -2.99 24.04
C PRO A 82 -8.13 -3.24 25.42
N HIS A 83 -8.71 -4.16 26.20
CA HIS A 83 -8.21 -4.54 27.54
C HIS A 83 -6.71 -4.90 27.58
N ASP A 84 -6.16 -5.43 26.48
CA ASP A 84 -4.73 -5.77 26.39
C ASP A 84 -3.80 -4.54 26.50
N PHE A 85 -4.32 -3.31 26.32
CA PHE A 85 -3.57 -2.05 26.43
C PHE A 85 -3.77 -1.32 27.77
N GLU A 86 -4.85 -1.57 28.50
CA GLU A 86 -5.28 -0.75 29.66
C GLU A 86 -4.26 -0.65 30.80
N SER A 87 -3.35 -1.61 30.92
CA SER A 87 -2.35 -1.64 31.99
C SER A 87 -1.07 -0.88 31.63
N ILE A 88 -0.30 -1.39 30.67
CA ILE A 88 1.07 -0.94 30.38
C ILE A 88 1.11 0.10 29.26
N TYR A 89 0.10 0.11 28.38
CA TYR A 89 0.13 0.84 27.11
C TYR A 89 -1.14 1.69 26.91
N SER A 90 -1.74 2.17 28.00
CA SER A 90 -3.04 2.84 28.00
C SER A 90 -3.02 4.24 27.39
N ASP A 91 -1.84 4.80 27.25
CA ASP A 91 -1.52 6.06 26.57
C ASP A 91 -1.20 5.89 25.08
N THR A 92 -1.25 4.66 24.54
CA THR A 92 -0.94 4.40 23.13
C THR A 92 -1.98 5.03 22.22
N GLN A 93 -1.59 6.09 21.52
CA GLN A 93 -2.40 6.78 20.53
C GLN A 93 -2.36 6.04 19.18
N VAL A 94 -1.18 5.59 18.77
CA VAL A 94 -0.97 4.98 17.46
C VAL A 94 0.16 3.96 17.48
N ILE A 95 -0.05 2.86 16.76
CA ILE A 95 0.95 1.82 16.50
C ILE A 95 1.44 2.03 15.07
N LEU A 96 2.73 2.32 14.91
CA LEU A 96 3.35 2.67 13.64
C LEU A 96 4.24 1.53 13.13
N ASP A 97 4.15 1.27 11.83
CA ASP A 97 5.04 0.35 11.15
C ASP A 97 5.26 0.81 9.69
N CYS A 98 6.42 0.49 9.15
CA CYS A 98 6.75 0.77 7.76
C CYS A 98 6.36 -0.40 6.87
N THR A 99 5.84 -0.08 5.69
CA THR A 99 5.46 -1.07 4.70
C THR A 99 6.03 -0.71 3.35
N GLU A 100 6.50 -1.73 2.64
CA GLU A 100 7.05 -1.57 1.29
C GLU A 100 6.19 -2.27 0.24
N ILE A 101 5.97 -1.61 -0.89
CA ILE A 101 5.34 -2.14 -2.10
C ILE A 101 6.39 -2.26 -3.21
N ARG A 102 6.37 -3.36 -3.99
CA ARG A 102 7.34 -3.57 -5.06
C ARG A 102 6.98 -2.73 -6.29
N CYS A 103 7.99 -2.17 -6.96
CA CYS A 103 7.83 -1.47 -8.24
C CYS A 103 8.80 -2.03 -9.29
N GLN A 104 8.53 -1.77 -10.57
CA GLN A 104 9.45 -2.15 -11.63
C GLN A 104 10.79 -1.43 -11.44
N THR A 105 11.87 -2.12 -11.79
CA THR A 105 13.22 -1.54 -11.74
C THR A 105 13.33 -0.40 -12.76
N PRO A 106 13.65 0.84 -12.32
CA PRO A 106 13.92 1.93 -13.23
C PRO A 106 15.13 1.63 -14.12
N SER A 107 15.12 2.14 -15.35
CA SER A 107 16.30 2.04 -16.25
C SER A 107 17.45 2.95 -15.82
N SER A 108 17.14 4.03 -15.11
CA SER A 108 18.16 4.92 -14.53
C SER A 108 18.76 4.26 -13.28
N LEU A 109 20.08 4.07 -13.28
CA LEU A 109 20.82 3.52 -12.14
C LEU A 109 20.67 4.37 -10.87
N LEU A 110 20.56 5.70 -11.03
CA LEU A 110 20.31 6.63 -9.93
C LEU A 110 18.97 6.32 -9.27
N LEU A 111 17.88 6.35 -10.04
CA LEU A 111 16.55 6.04 -9.54
C LEU A 111 16.46 4.62 -8.98
N GLN A 112 17.11 3.66 -9.65
CA GLN A 112 17.19 2.28 -9.16
C GLN A 112 17.84 2.23 -7.78
N SER A 113 18.98 2.91 -7.56
CA SER A 113 19.65 2.93 -6.26
C SER A 113 18.80 3.56 -5.16
N GLU A 114 18.00 4.57 -5.50
CA GLU A 114 17.09 5.24 -4.57
C GLU A 114 15.94 4.31 -4.17
N VAL A 115 15.26 3.67 -5.14
CA VAL A 115 14.12 2.80 -4.82
C VAL A 115 14.54 1.40 -4.38
N PHE A 116 15.81 1.02 -4.47
CA PHE A 116 16.25 -0.32 -4.08
C PHE A 116 16.25 -0.50 -2.57
N SER A 117 15.39 -1.38 -2.07
CA SER A 117 15.40 -1.82 -0.68
C SER A 117 16.32 -3.03 -0.53
N ALA A 118 17.44 -2.83 0.16
CA ALA A 118 18.34 -3.92 0.53
C ALA A 118 17.64 -4.99 1.36
N TYR A 119 16.68 -4.60 2.20
CA TYR A 119 15.90 -5.52 3.03
C TYR A 119 14.98 -6.43 2.20
N LYS A 120 14.40 -5.91 1.10
CA LYS A 120 13.53 -6.68 0.19
C LYS A 120 14.26 -7.28 -1.00
N SER A 121 15.53 -6.90 -1.20
CA SER A 121 16.32 -7.24 -2.38
C SER A 121 15.56 -6.92 -3.68
N HIS A 122 14.87 -5.77 -3.71
CA HIS A 122 14.03 -5.36 -4.84
C HIS A 122 13.82 -3.84 -4.83
N CYS A 123 13.47 -3.27 -5.98
CA CYS A 123 12.97 -1.91 -6.08
C CYS A 123 11.59 -1.82 -5.41
N THR A 124 11.44 -0.91 -4.44
CA THR A 124 10.23 -0.71 -3.66
C THR A 124 9.96 0.77 -3.42
N PHE A 125 8.70 1.07 -3.13
CA PHE A 125 8.31 2.29 -2.44
C PHE A 125 7.94 1.95 -1.01
N LYS A 126 8.34 2.80 -0.06
CA LYS A 126 8.13 2.62 1.37
C LYS A 126 7.15 3.66 1.90
N ALA A 127 6.19 3.27 2.73
CA ALA A 127 5.31 4.20 3.44
C ALA A 127 5.23 3.84 4.92
N MET A 128 4.86 4.82 5.73
CA MET A 128 4.48 4.63 7.12
C MET A 128 2.97 4.51 7.23
N VAL A 129 2.54 3.55 8.03
CA VAL A 129 1.13 3.31 8.32
C VAL A 129 0.96 3.32 9.84
N GLY A 130 -0.08 4.01 10.31
CA GLY A 130 -0.45 4.07 11.71
C GLY A 130 -1.84 3.51 11.96
N MET A 131 -1.93 2.73 13.03
CA MET A 131 -3.14 2.05 13.44
C MET A 131 -3.45 2.40 14.90
N ALA A 132 -4.69 2.75 15.21
CA ALA A 132 -5.15 2.85 16.59
C ALA A 132 -5.08 1.48 17.28
N PRO A 133 -4.92 1.41 18.62
CA PRO A 133 -4.92 0.17 19.39
C PRO A 133 -6.05 -0.81 19.07
N HIS A 134 -7.25 -0.31 18.77
CA HIS A 134 -8.44 -1.10 18.41
C HIS A 134 -8.50 -1.53 16.94
N GLY A 135 -7.46 -1.23 16.17
CA GLY A 135 -7.26 -1.80 14.83
C GLY A 135 -7.65 -0.91 13.65
N ALA A 136 -8.21 0.29 13.88
CA ALA A 136 -8.49 1.22 12.79
C ALA A 136 -7.19 1.84 12.26
N LEU A 137 -7.04 1.95 10.93
CA LEU A 137 -6.01 2.78 10.32
C LEU A 137 -6.34 4.25 10.52
N THR A 138 -5.44 4.95 11.20
CA THR A 138 -5.60 6.36 11.57
C THR A 138 -4.54 7.26 10.95
N PHE A 139 -3.52 6.69 10.32
CA PHE A 139 -2.46 7.45 9.66
C PHE A 139 -1.88 6.70 8.46
N VAL A 140 -1.60 7.44 7.39
CA VAL A 140 -0.94 6.94 6.17
C VAL A 140 -0.06 8.07 5.65
N SER A 141 1.24 7.81 5.48
CA SER A 141 2.16 8.78 4.88
C SER A 141 2.14 8.70 3.35
N ALA A 142 2.78 9.67 2.71
CA ALA A 142 3.23 9.49 1.33
C ALA A 142 4.19 8.28 1.22
N LEU A 143 4.34 7.79 -0.01
CA LEU A 143 5.34 6.83 -0.41
C LEU A 143 6.67 7.53 -0.67
N PHE A 144 7.70 6.90 -0.14
CA PHE A 144 9.10 7.28 -0.18
C PHE A 144 9.90 6.22 -0.93
N GLU A 145 11.16 6.52 -1.19
CA GLU A 145 12.09 5.62 -1.84
C GLU A 145 12.42 4.41 -0.95
N GLY A 146 12.50 3.21 -1.54
CA GLY A 146 12.72 1.95 -0.83
C GLY A 146 14.02 1.88 -0.03
N SER A 147 15.05 2.63 -0.42
CA SER A 147 16.33 2.71 0.30
C SER A 147 16.25 3.51 1.61
N MET A 148 15.21 4.34 1.79
CA MET A 148 15.10 5.20 2.97
C MET A 148 14.96 4.38 4.25
N SER A 149 15.66 4.81 5.29
CA SER A 149 15.53 4.22 6.61
C SER A 149 14.15 4.52 7.20
N ASP A 150 13.68 3.60 8.03
CA ASP A 150 12.43 3.73 8.76
C ASP A 150 12.35 5.02 9.62
N ARG A 151 13.49 5.43 10.21
CA ARG A 151 13.63 6.69 10.94
C ARG A 151 13.51 7.92 10.03
N GLU A 152 14.03 7.86 8.82
CA GLU A 152 13.92 8.95 7.84
C GLU A 152 12.47 9.10 7.36
N VAL A 153 11.82 7.97 7.06
CA VAL A 153 10.38 7.95 6.74
C VAL A 153 9.57 8.53 7.88
N PHE A 154 9.86 8.19 9.15
CA PHE A 154 9.20 8.80 10.31
C PHE A 154 9.30 10.32 10.27
N ARG A 155 10.52 10.84 10.12
CA ARG A 155 10.81 12.28 10.11
C ARG A 155 10.04 13.02 9.02
N GLN A 156 9.93 12.43 7.83
CA GLN A 156 9.29 13.08 6.67
C GLN A 156 7.79 12.78 6.54
N SER A 157 7.27 11.78 7.26
CA SER A 157 5.87 11.34 7.13
C SER A 157 4.82 12.37 7.55
N GLY A 158 5.20 13.35 8.37
CA GLY A 158 4.28 14.32 8.98
C GLY A 158 3.64 13.85 10.29
N ILE A 159 3.90 12.61 10.74
CA ILE A 159 3.29 12.06 11.97
C ILE A 159 3.57 12.91 13.21
N THR A 160 4.78 13.48 13.35
CA THR A 160 5.16 14.29 14.51
C THR A 160 4.22 15.47 14.74
N SER A 161 3.65 16.05 13.68
CA SER A 161 2.70 17.17 13.78
C SER A 161 1.34 16.79 14.42
N LEU A 162 1.02 15.50 14.46
CA LEU A 162 -0.21 14.97 15.03
C LEU A 162 -0.04 14.51 16.49
N LEU A 163 1.21 14.41 16.96
CA LEU A 163 1.55 13.89 18.28
C LEU A 163 1.65 15.04 19.29
N THR A 164 1.20 14.75 20.50
CA THR A 164 1.28 15.64 21.66
C THR A 164 2.06 14.97 22.78
N PRO A 165 2.59 15.71 23.77
CA PRO A 165 3.39 15.12 24.85
C PRO A 165 2.66 14.07 25.71
N ASP A 166 1.33 14.10 25.75
CA ASP A 166 0.47 13.15 26.45
C ASP A 166 0.12 11.89 25.64
N MET A 167 0.50 11.84 24.35
CA MET A 167 0.31 10.68 23.49
C MET A 167 1.55 9.79 23.49
N ALA A 168 1.33 8.48 23.47
CA ALA A 168 2.38 7.51 23.17
C ALA A 168 2.24 6.91 21.77
N ILE A 169 3.38 6.69 21.11
CA ILE A 169 3.44 5.85 19.92
C ILE A 169 3.98 4.48 20.30
N MET A 170 3.58 3.44 19.56
CA MET A 170 4.16 2.12 19.67
C MET A 170 4.83 1.73 18.35
N VAL A 171 6.07 1.28 18.40
CA VAL A 171 6.90 0.95 17.22
C VAL A 171 7.69 -0.34 17.40
N ASP A 172 8.16 -0.92 16.30
CA ASP A 172 9.08 -2.06 16.33
C ASP A 172 10.41 -1.69 17.03
N LYS A 173 11.09 -2.67 17.63
CA LYS A 173 12.32 -2.44 18.43
C LYS A 173 13.42 -1.68 17.66
N GLY A 174 13.51 -1.88 16.34
CA GLY A 174 14.51 -1.21 15.49
C GLY A 174 14.19 0.25 15.16
N PHE A 175 13.01 0.75 15.51
CA PHE A 175 12.57 2.11 15.23
C PHE A 175 13.09 3.07 16.31
N LEU A 176 14.30 3.59 16.13
CA LEU A 176 14.91 4.56 17.05
C LEU A 176 14.43 5.96 16.64
N VAL A 177 13.47 6.53 17.36
CA VAL A 177 12.80 7.82 17.04
C VAL A 177 12.45 8.64 18.29
N ASP A 178 13.00 8.30 19.45
CA ASP A 178 12.67 8.93 20.75
C ASP A 178 12.90 10.44 20.73
N ASP A 179 13.98 10.88 20.07
CA ASP A 179 14.33 12.29 19.91
C ASP A 179 13.44 13.06 18.91
N LEU A 180 12.61 12.35 18.14
CA LEU A 180 11.70 12.92 17.14
C LEU A 180 10.24 12.95 17.63
N VAL A 181 9.97 12.38 18.82
CA VAL A 181 8.62 12.20 19.34
C VAL A 181 8.45 13.10 20.57
N PRO A 182 7.40 13.95 20.62
CA PRO A 182 7.17 14.83 21.77
C PRO A 182 6.69 14.08 23.01
N GLY A 183 6.08 12.90 22.86
CA GLY A 183 5.57 12.06 23.93
C GLY A 183 6.34 10.76 24.11
N THR A 184 5.66 9.71 24.57
CA THR A 184 6.29 8.42 24.91
C THR A 184 6.46 7.51 23.69
N VAL A 185 7.58 6.79 23.61
CA VAL A 185 7.80 5.76 22.60
C VAL A 185 7.84 4.37 23.23
N HIS A 186 6.80 3.60 23.00
CA HIS A 186 6.70 2.20 23.42
C HIS A 186 7.37 1.28 22.41
N ARG A 187 8.36 0.50 22.88
CA ARG A 187 9.00 -0.59 22.12
C ARG A 187 8.82 -1.91 22.86
N PRO A 188 7.75 -2.65 22.57
CA PRO A 188 7.51 -3.92 23.23
C PRO A 188 8.69 -4.89 22.99
N ALA A 189 9.34 -5.35 24.05
CA ALA A 189 10.53 -6.19 23.95
C ALA A 189 10.21 -7.57 23.34
N PHE A 190 11.10 -8.07 22.49
CA PHE A 190 11.11 -9.50 22.14
C PHE A 190 11.68 -10.28 23.33
N LEU A 191 11.06 -11.42 23.65
CA LEU A 191 11.59 -12.45 24.55
C LEU A 191 13.05 -12.78 24.19
N SER A 192 14.00 -12.08 24.80
CA SER A 192 15.40 -12.50 24.80
C SER A 192 15.55 -13.61 25.83
N LYS A 193 16.14 -14.74 25.42
CA LYS A 193 16.36 -16.00 26.15
C LYS A 193 17.17 -15.89 27.46
N ARG A 194 16.87 -14.98 28.39
CA ARG A 194 17.54 -14.91 29.68
C ARG A 194 16.57 -14.61 30.81
N ALA A 195 16.70 -15.42 31.86
CA ALA A 195 15.94 -15.52 33.11
C ALA A 195 14.53 -16.13 32.98
N GLN A 196 14.23 -17.12 33.83
CA GLN A 196 12.87 -17.60 34.07
C GLN A 196 12.00 -16.40 34.46
N MET A 197 11.11 -15.99 33.56
CA MET A 197 10.15 -14.91 33.81
C MET A 197 9.02 -15.46 34.67
N SER A 198 8.44 -14.61 35.54
CA SER A 198 7.24 -14.96 36.29
C SER A 198 6.06 -15.20 35.33
N GLU A 199 5.04 -15.94 35.77
CA GLU A 199 3.85 -16.24 34.94
C GLU A 199 3.15 -14.97 34.44
N GLU A 200 3.16 -13.91 35.26
CA GLU A 200 2.62 -12.60 34.93
C GLU A 200 3.44 -11.89 33.82
N ASP A 201 4.77 -12.00 33.87
CA ASP A 201 5.65 -11.43 32.85
C ASP A 201 5.59 -12.21 31.52
N VAL A 202 5.35 -13.52 31.57
CA VAL A 202 5.09 -14.35 30.38
C VAL A 202 3.79 -13.94 29.71
N LEU A 203 2.71 -13.71 30.48
CA LEU A 203 1.44 -13.22 29.97
C LEU A 203 1.58 -11.81 29.36
N LYS A 204 2.27 -10.89 30.05
CA LYS A 204 2.57 -9.55 29.54
C LYS A 204 3.36 -9.62 28.22
N THR A 205 4.33 -10.52 28.13
CA THR A 205 5.15 -10.67 26.92
C THR A 205 4.40 -11.35 25.75
N GLN A 206 3.46 -12.26 26.04
CA GLN A 206 2.54 -12.78 25.03
C GLN A 206 1.58 -11.71 24.51
N SER A 207 1.06 -10.84 25.40
CA SER A 207 0.22 -9.71 25.00
C SER A 207 1.00 -8.76 24.09
N ILE A 208 2.22 -8.37 24.48
CA ILE A 208 3.19 -7.60 23.67
C ILE A 208 3.41 -8.20 22.27
N ALA A 209 3.61 -9.51 22.17
CA ALA A 209 3.78 -10.19 20.89
C ALA A 209 2.51 -10.14 20.02
N ARG A 210 1.32 -10.14 20.63
CA ARG A 210 0.04 -9.97 19.93
C ARG A 210 -0.13 -8.55 19.39
N LEU A 211 0.30 -7.53 20.14
CA LEU A 211 0.17 -6.12 19.74
C LEU A 211 0.87 -5.80 18.42
N ARG A 212 2.11 -6.28 18.24
CA ARG A 212 2.88 -6.11 16.99
C ARG A 212 2.32 -6.91 15.82
N VAL A 213 1.61 -8.00 16.09
CA VAL A 213 0.95 -8.80 15.06
C VAL A 213 -0.26 -8.05 14.49
N HIS A 214 -0.89 -7.14 15.24
CA HIS A 214 -2.08 -6.43 14.77
C HIS A 214 -1.78 -5.42 13.66
N VAL A 215 -0.78 -4.55 13.82
CA VAL A 215 -0.38 -3.62 12.75
C VAL A 215 0.11 -4.38 11.51
N LYS A 216 0.85 -5.47 11.70
CA LYS A 216 1.30 -6.35 10.59
C LYS A 216 0.14 -7.03 9.88
N ARG A 217 -0.94 -7.39 10.59
CA ARG A 217 -2.16 -7.93 9.96
C ARG A 217 -2.89 -6.88 9.14
N VAL A 218 -2.93 -5.63 9.59
CA VAL A 218 -3.52 -4.53 8.81
C VAL A 218 -2.69 -4.22 7.57
N ILE A 219 -1.37 -4.08 7.73
CA ILE A 219 -0.45 -3.93 6.61
C ILE A 219 -0.60 -5.10 5.63
N ARG A 220 -0.76 -6.32 6.14
CA ARG A 220 -1.05 -7.49 5.31
C ARG A 220 -2.36 -7.34 4.56
N ARG A 221 -3.45 -6.85 5.16
CA ARG A 221 -4.72 -6.58 4.44
C ARG A 221 -4.54 -5.55 3.34
N VAL A 222 -3.80 -4.47 3.60
CA VAL A 222 -3.44 -3.46 2.58
C VAL A 222 -2.69 -4.13 1.43
N LYS A 223 -1.74 -5.03 1.73
CA LYS A 223 -0.91 -5.74 0.74
C LYS A 223 -1.61 -6.87 -0.01
N GLU A 224 -2.53 -7.59 0.64
CA GLU A 224 -3.38 -8.61 0.03
C GLU A 224 -4.39 -8.00 -0.96
N ASN A 225 -4.43 -6.68 -1.04
CA ASN A 225 -5.03 -6.03 -2.17
C ASN A 225 -4.31 -6.45 -3.46
N LYS A 226 -5.07 -6.97 -4.42
CA LYS A 226 -4.53 -7.43 -5.72
C LYS A 226 -3.76 -6.35 -6.48
N LEU A 227 -3.91 -5.06 -6.14
CA LEU A 227 -3.08 -3.97 -6.66
C LEU A 227 -1.62 -4.02 -6.20
N PHE A 228 -1.35 -4.48 -4.97
CA PHE A 228 0.00 -4.52 -4.38
C PHE A 228 0.58 -5.93 -4.27
N ASP A 229 -0.19 -6.93 -4.70
CA ASP A 229 0.24 -8.33 -4.80
C ASP A 229 1.24 -8.53 -5.97
N THR A 230 1.24 -7.61 -6.94
CA THR A 230 2.16 -7.62 -8.09
C THR A 230 3.08 -6.40 -8.09
N THR A 231 4.15 -6.48 -8.89
CA THR A 231 5.08 -5.37 -9.08
C THR A 231 4.38 -4.20 -9.76
N ILE A 232 4.36 -3.04 -9.08
CA ILE A 232 3.75 -1.80 -9.57
C ILE A 232 4.46 -1.31 -10.83
N PRO A 233 3.74 -1.08 -11.95
CA PRO A 233 4.31 -0.47 -13.14
C PRO A 233 4.77 0.97 -12.89
N LEU A 234 5.93 1.35 -13.44
CA LEU A 234 6.42 2.73 -13.31
C LEU A 234 5.51 3.75 -14.02
N SER A 235 4.69 3.31 -14.99
CA SER A 235 3.72 4.17 -15.68
C SER A 235 2.65 4.76 -14.75
N ILE A 236 2.38 4.14 -13.60
CA ILE A 236 1.40 4.63 -12.61
C ILE A 236 2.08 5.28 -11.39
N ALA A 237 3.41 5.43 -11.41
CA ALA A 237 4.17 6.02 -10.30
C ALA A 237 3.71 7.44 -9.96
N GLY A 238 3.29 8.25 -10.96
CA GLY A 238 2.77 9.61 -10.72
C GLY A 238 1.51 9.67 -9.86
N SER A 239 0.72 8.59 -9.79
CA SER A 239 -0.51 8.53 -8.99
C SER A 239 -0.41 7.52 -7.83
N ILE A 240 0.77 6.93 -7.59
CA ILE A 240 0.90 5.82 -6.65
C ILE A 240 0.57 6.21 -5.20
N ASN A 241 0.85 7.46 -4.82
CA ASN A 241 0.47 8.02 -3.53
C ASN A 241 -1.04 8.01 -3.31
N GLN A 242 -1.80 8.42 -4.33
CA GLN A 242 -3.26 8.46 -4.30
C GLN A 242 -3.83 7.05 -4.19
N PHE A 243 -3.31 6.11 -4.97
CA PHE A 243 -3.70 4.71 -4.92
C PHE A 243 -3.46 4.09 -3.55
N PHE A 244 -2.24 4.27 -3.02
CA PHE A 244 -1.86 3.71 -1.73
C PHE A 244 -2.75 4.25 -0.60
N THR A 245 -2.95 5.57 -0.57
CA THR A 245 -3.84 6.23 0.40
C THR A 245 -5.26 5.66 0.32
N VAL A 246 -5.86 5.61 -0.87
CA VAL A 246 -7.23 5.10 -1.07
C VAL A 246 -7.36 3.64 -0.63
N VAL A 247 -6.39 2.78 -0.95
CA VAL A 247 -6.39 1.37 -0.53
C VAL A 247 -6.30 1.25 0.99
N CYS A 248 -5.43 2.03 1.64
CA CYS A 248 -5.34 2.06 3.09
C CYS A 248 -6.67 2.51 3.71
N LEU A 249 -7.27 3.60 3.22
CA LEU A 249 -8.54 4.12 3.73
C LEU A 249 -9.68 3.11 3.59
N LEU A 250 -9.77 2.44 2.44
CA LEU A 250 -10.79 1.42 2.20
C LEU A 250 -10.58 0.17 3.06
N SER A 251 -9.35 -0.11 3.49
CA SER A 251 -9.05 -1.25 4.37
C SER A 251 -9.73 -1.12 5.74
N ASN A 252 -10.11 0.09 6.17
CA ASN A 252 -10.92 0.29 7.38
C ASN A 252 -12.35 -0.22 7.24
N TYR A 253 -12.90 -0.22 6.02
CA TYR A 253 -14.28 -0.60 5.74
C TYR A 253 -14.41 -2.04 5.24
N GLN A 254 -13.28 -2.73 5.04
CA GLN A 254 -13.23 -4.09 4.51
C GLN A 254 -13.01 -5.11 5.64
N ASN A 255 -13.81 -6.19 5.63
CA ASN A 255 -13.59 -7.44 6.38
C ASN A 255 -13.72 -7.41 7.92
N GLY A 256 -14.43 -6.43 8.50
CA GLY A 256 -14.77 -6.42 9.93
C GLY A 256 -13.57 -6.39 10.89
N PRO A 257 -13.80 -6.50 12.22
CA PRO A 257 -12.76 -6.34 13.23
C PRO A 257 -11.59 -7.31 13.05
N LEU A 258 -10.36 -6.82 13.21
CA LEU A 258 -9.12 -7.59 13.01
C LEU A 258 -8.93 -8.74 14.00
N VAL A 259 -9.55 -8.63 15.16
CA VAL A 259 -9.53 -9.63 16.22
C VAL A 259 -10.97 -10.04 16.47
N LYS A 260 -11.27 -11.34 16.33
CA LYS A 260 -12.61 -11.88 16.58
C LYS A 260 -13.13 -11.56 18.00
N LYS A 261 -12.23 -11.38 18.97
CA LYS A 261 -12.53 -10.97 20.36
C LYS A 261 -13.04 -9.53 20.44
N TRP A 262 -12.45 -8.60 19.69
CA TRP A 262 -12.90 -7.20 19.63
C TRP A 262 -14.24 -7.00 18.93
N ARG A 263 -14.81 -8.07 18.34
CA ARG A 263 -16.13 -8.05 17.71
C ARG A 263 -17.27 -7.94 18.72
N TYR A 264 -17.01 -8.28 19.99
CA TYR A 264 -18.00 -8.22 21.08
C TYR A 264 -17.70 -7.09 22.08
N GLU A 265 -16.62 -6.33 21.85
CA GLU A 265 -16.18 -5.21 22.69
C GLU A 265 -16.47 -3.84 22.01
N MET A 266 -17.03 -3.85 20.79
CA MET A 266 -17.54 -2.69 20.03
C MET A 266 -19.04 -2.81 19.85
#